data_AF-A0A351TNJ7-F1
#
_entry.id   AF-A0A351TNJ7-F1
#
_cell.length_a   1.000
_cell.length_b   1.000
_cell.length_c   1.000
_cell.angle_alpha   90.00
_cell.angle_beta   90.00
_cell.angle_gamma   90.00
#
_symmetry.space_group_name_H-M   'P 1'
#
loop_
_entity.id
_entity.type
_entity.pdbx_description
1 polymer ?
#
loop_
_entity_poly.entity_id
_entity_poly.type
_entity_poly.pdbx_seq_one_letter_code
_entity_poly.pdbx_strand_id
1 'polypeptide(L)'
;MKNFAMEILFENIDVLEHHEFQPGYLGVLTINAGDKNLVRNVTYRDIRIEPFEHGKVLDFQVKWNRDYNPAPGRGIEHVLVERVSVLSGDGEEPSVIAGYSEKFPVRDIVIRDFYRDGRKAESLEEAGIVVGEFAEDVGIKQAIPEGRS
;
A
#
# COMPACT_ATOMS: atom_id res chain seq x y z
N MET A 1 11.33 -16.82 17.69
CA MET A 1 11.35 -15.35 17.83
C MET A 1 10.16 -14.81 17.05
N LYS A 2 9.36 -13.90 17.62
CA LYS A 2 8.25 -13.26 16.89
C LYS A 2 8.79 -11.93 16.34
N ASN A 3 8.86 -11.79 15.02
CA ASN A 3 9.32 -10.57 14.39
C ASN A 3 8.12 -9.67 14.06
N PHE A 4 8.22 -8.40 14.44
CA PHE A 4 7.18 -7.40 14.30
C PHE A 4 7.79 -6.10 13.79
N ALA A 5 7.07 -5.43 12.90
CA ALA A 5 7.33 -4.05 12.54
C ALA A 5 6.03 -3.28 12.84
N MET A 6 6.10 -2.27 13.71
CA MET A 6 4.92 -1.56 14.16
C MET A 6 5.19 -0.10 14.51
N GLU A 7 4.14 0.73 14.45
CA GLU A 7 4.19 2.17 14.70
C GLU A 7 5.17 2.88 13.76
N ILE A 8 4.91 2.75 12.45
CA ILE A 8 5.77 3.27 11.40
C ILE A 8 5.07 4.44 10.71
N LEU A 9 5.77 5.56 10.58
CA LEU A 9 5.29 6.75 9.89
C LEU A 9 6.25 7.12 8.75
N PHE A 10 5.70 7.23 7.55
CA PHE A 10 6.33 7.86 6.40
C PHE A 10 5.56 9.13 6.10
N GLU A 11 6.21 10.28 6.24
CA GLU A 11 5.55 11.57 6.02
C GLU A 11 6.40 12.59 5.28
N ASN A 12 5.73 13.48 4.53
CA ASN A 12 6.34 14.60 3.82
C ASN A 12 7.44 14.15 2.84
N ILE A 13 7.03 13.32 1.87
CA ILE A 13 7.92 12.70 0.88
C ILE A 13 7.49 13.12 -0.52
N ASP A 14 8.47 13.54 -1.33
CA ASP A 14 8.31 13.72 -2.77
C ASP A 14 9.07 12.61 -3.50
N VAL A 15 8.34 11.80 -4.28
CA VAL A 15 8.89 10.75 -5.15
C VAL A 15 8.93 11.29 -6.56
N LEU A 16 10.13 11.49 -7.10
CA LEU A 16 10.33 12.13 -8.40
C LEU A 16 10.43 11.16 -9.57
N GLU A 17 10.74 9.89 -9.30
CA GLU A 17 10.92 8.85 -10.31
C GLU A 17 10.85 7.46 -9.64
N HIS A 18 10.49 6.43 -10.42
CA HIS A 18 10.53 5.03 -10.05
C HIS A 18 10.66 4.13 -11.29
N HIS A 19 11.58 3.17 -11.25
CA HIS A 19 11.91 2.34 -12.40
C HIS A 19 12.40 0.95 -11.95
N GLU A 20 11.53 0.19 -11.29
CA GLU A 20 11.85 -1.14 -10.78
C GLU A 20 11.38 -2.22 -11.75
N PHE A 21 12.22 -3.20 -12.08
CA PHE A 21 11.91 -4.29 -13.01
C PHE A 21 11.70 -5.64 -12.34
N GLN A 22 12.07 -5.78 -11.06
CA GLN A 22 11.85 -7.00 -10.32
C GLN A 22 10.35 -7.14 -10.04
N PRO A 23 9.63 -8.09 -10.68
CA PRO A 23 8.16 -8.10 -10.68
C PRO A 23 7.55 -8.22 -9.29
N GLY A 24 8.33 -8.76 -8.34
CA GLY A 24 7.95 -8.92 -6.96
C GLY A 24 8.21 -7.72 -6.05
N TYR A 25 8.68 -6.57 -6.53
CA TYR A 25 9.09 -5.44 -5.66
C TYR A 25 8.77 -4.06 -6.26
N LEU A 26 7.68 -3.96 -7.02
CA LEU A 26 7.41 -2.82 -7.89
C LEU A 26 6.84 -1.57 -7.19
N GLY A 27 6.45 -1.63 -5.91
CA GLY A 27 5.70 -0.54 -5.28
C GLY A 27 6.55 0.62 -4.75
N VAL A 28 6.11 1.86 -4.99
CA VAL A 28 6.65 3.07 -4.37
C VAL A 28 6.34 3.09 -2.86
N LEU A 29 5.06 2.95 -2.49
CA LEU A 29 4.62 2.78 -1.11
C LEU A 29 4.39 1.28 -0.88
N THR A 30 5.38 0.63 -0.28
CA THR A 30 5.44 -0.84 -0.22
C THR A 30 5.44 -1.37 1.20
N ILE A 31 4.65 -2.43 1.40
CA ILE A 31 4.76 -3.34 2.53
C ILE A 31 4.75 -4.76 1.97
N ASN A 32 5.92 -5.43 1.97
CA ASN A 32 6.05 -6.82 1.54
C ASN A 32 6.43 -7.70 2.72
N ALA A 33 5.42 -8.19 3.44
CA ALA A 33 5.63 -8.98 4.65
C ALA A 33 6.03 -10.42 4.29
N GLY A 34 7.31 -10.77 4.53
CA GLY A 34 7.84 -12.13 4.47
C GLY A 34 8.34 -12.61 5.84
N ASP A 35 8.90 -13.81 5.91
CA ASP A 35 9.67 -14.33 7.06
C ASP A 35 8.98 -14.26 8.42
N LYS A 36 7.70 -14.63 8.42
CA LYS A 36 6.86 -14.65 9.62
C LYS A 36 6.75 -13.27 10.29
N ASN A 37 7.05 -12.19 9.58
CA ASN A 37 6.82 -10.83 10.05
C ASN A 37 5.33 -10.53 10.10
N LEU A 38 4.88 -9.88 11.17
CA LEU A 38 3.61 -9.17 11.19
C LEU A 38 3.95 -7.68 11.10
N VAL A 39 3.42 -7.01 10.08
CA VAL A 39 3.55 -5.56 9.93
C VAL A 39 2.22 -4.92 10.30
N ARG A 40 2.21 -3.95 11.22
CA ARG A 40 0.97 -3.29 11.60
C ARG A 40 1.13 -1.86 12.04
N ASN A 41 0.07 -1.05 11.99
CA ASN A 41 0.09 0.36 12.41
C ASN A 41 1.12 1.15 11.59
N VAL A 42 0.92 1.17 10.27
CA VAL A 42 1.76 1.91 9.32
C VAL A 42 0.96 3.08 8.75
N THR A 43 1.55 4.27 8.74
CA THR A 43 0.96 5.46 8.14
C THR A 43 1.87 5.99 7.04
N TYR A 44 1.29 6.18 5.84
CA TYR A 44 1.86 6.95 4.75
C TYR A 44 1.06 8.24 4.62
N ARG A 45 1.72 9.39 4.74
CA ARG A 45 1.03 10.68 4.83
C ARG A 45 1.75 11.82 4.15
N ASP A 46 1.02 12.73 3.50
CA ASP A 46 1.60 13.90 2.85
C ASP A 46 2.69 13.51 1.85
N ILE A 47 2.32 12.67 0.87
CA ILE A 47 3.25 12.14 -0.14
C ILE A 47 2.81 12.58 -1.53
N ARG A 48 3.74 13.11 -2.33
CA ARG A 48 3.54 13.38 -3.76
C ARG A 48 4.39 12.42 -4.59
N ILE A 49 3.77 11.84 -5.60
CA ILE A 49 4.41 10.93 -6.56
C ILE A 49 4.26 11.55 -7.95
N GLU A 50 5.39 11.94 -8.53
CA GLU A 50 5.50 12.41 -9.92
C GLU A 50 5.35 11.22 -10.89
N PRO A 51 5.10 11.47 -12.19
CA PRO A 51 5.05 10.40 -13.19
C PRO A 51 6.35 9.61 -13.17
N PHE A 52 6.25 8.28 -13.24
CA PHE A 52 7.41 7.40 -13.24
C PHE A 52 7.38 6.40 -14.40
N GLU A 53 8.56 5.89 -14.76
CA GLU A 53 8.75 5.05 -15.95
C GLU A 53 8.20 3.62 -15.77
N HIS A 54 8.35 3.00 -14.60
CA HIS A 54 7.85 1.63 -14.37
C HIS A 54 7.66 1.26 -12.89
N GLY A 55 6.50 0.69 -12.55
CA GLY A 55 6.21 0.14 -11.22
C GLY A 55 4.77 0.32 -10.75
N LYS A 56 4.52 0.26 -9.43
CA LYS A 56 3.21 0.41 -8.79
C LYS A 56 3.24 1.55 -7.79
N VAL A 57 2.11 2.21 -7.56
CA VAL A 57 2.01 3.17 -6.45
C VAL A 57 1.99 2.46 -5.10
N LEU A 58 1.06 1.51 -4.90
CA LEU A 58 0.98 0.68 -3.69
C LEU A 58 1.29 -0.79 -4.00
N ASP A 59 2.09 -1.42 -3.14
CA ASP A 59 2.30 -2.87 -3.11
C ASP A 59 2.26 -3.36 -1.66
N PHE A 60 1.05 -3.68 -1.18
CA PHE A 60 0.81 -4.23 0.17
C PHE A 60 0.47 -5.69 0.08
N GLN A 61 1.49 -6.54 0.17
CA GLN A 61 1.33 -7.97 -0.05
C GLN A 61 2.07 -8.81 0.99
N VAL A 62 1.44 -9.88 1.45
CA VAL A 62 2.15 -10.94 2.17
C VAL A 62 2.82 -11.82 1.14
N LYS A 63 4.15 -11.88 1.14
CA LYS A 63 4.91 -12.62 0.12
C LYS A 63 5.60 -13.85 0.72
N TRP A 64 5.59 -14.94 -0.04
CA TRP A 64 6.50 -16.07 0.15
C TRP A 64 7.36 -16.25 -1.10
N ASN A 65 8.50 -15.57 -1.12
CA ASN A 65 9.52 -15.72 -2.13
C ASN A 65 10.59 -16.70 -1.61
N ARG A 66 10.58 -17.94 -2.11
CA ARG A 66 11.44 -19.02 -1.61
C ARG A 66 12.94 -18.74 -1.76
N ASP A 67 13.32 -17.83 -2.67
CA ASP A 67 14.70 -17.41 -2.87
C ASP A 67 15.19 -16.42 -1.81
N TYR A 68 14.27 -15.73 -1.10
CA TYR A 68 14.60 -14.65 -0.17
C TYR A 68 14.08 -14.86 1.25
N ASN A 69 12.96 -15.57 1.42
CA ASN A 69 12.32 -15.79 2.71
C ASN A 69 11.92 -17.28 2.89
N PRO A 70 12.38 -17.95 3.97
CA PRO A 70 11.95 -19.32 4.29
C PRO A 70 10.44 -19.49 4.56
N ALA A 71 9.66 -18.43 4.80
CA ALA A 71 8.22 -18.53 5.08
C ALA A 71 7.45 -17.25 4.68
N PRO A 72 6.11 -17.33 4.45
CA PRO A 72 5.28 -16.13 4.31
C PRO A 72 5.31 -15.25 5.55
N GLY A 73 5.00 -13.97 5.38
CA GLY A 73 4.63 -13.10 6.50
C GLY A 73 3.39 -13.61 7.23
N ARG A 74 3.19 -13.13 8.46
CA ARG A 74 1.99 -13.43 9.26
C ARG A 74 0.80 -12.54 8.93
N GLY A 75 1.03 -11.39 8.30
CA GLY A 75 -0.02 -10.48 7.87
C GLY A 75 0.45 -9.03 7.77
N ILE A 76 -0.44 -8.19 7.23
CA ILE A 76 -0.33 -6.73 7.23
C ILE A 76 -1.65 -6.17 7.77
N GLU A 77 -1.61 -5.30 8.77
CA GLU A 77 -2.81 -4.84 9.48
C GLU A 77 -2.77 -3.35 9.82
N HIS A 78 -3.90 -2.66 9.81
CA HIS A 78 -4.01 -1.26 10.27
C HIS A 78 -3.06 -0.32 9.52
N VAL A 79 -3.29 -0.17 8.22
CA VAL A 79 -2.50 0.76 7.38
C VAL A 79 -3.36 1.96 7.01
N LEU A 80 -2.82 3.16 7.22
CA LEU A 80 -3.41 4.41 6.78
C LEU A 80 -2.59 5.00 5.64
N VAL A 81 -3.25 5.25 4.50
CA VAL A 81 -2.72 6.07 3.41
C VAL A 81 -3.55 7.35 3.38
N GLU A 82 -2.94 8.49 3.70
CA GLU A 82 -3.64 9.76 3.87
C GLU A 82 -2.95 10.90 3.13
N ARG A 83 -3.71 11.72 2.38
CA ARG A 83 -3.16 12.88 1.66
C ARG A 83 -1.99 12.49 0.76
N VAL A 84 -2.26 11.57 -0.16
CA VAL A 84 -1.31 11.11 -1.18
C VAL A 84 -1.79 11.59 -2.55
N SER A 85 -0.89 12.19 -3.32
CA SER A 85 -1.16 12.60 -4.70
C SER A 85 -0.23 11.89 -5.68
N VAL A 86 -0.80 11.43 -6.80
CA VAL A 86 -0.11 10.73 -7.87
C VAL A 86 -0.39 11.42 -9.18
N LEU A 87 0.65 11.65 -9.98
CA LEU A 87 0.51 11.93 -11.41
C LEU A 87 0.80 10.64 -12.18
N SER A 88 -0.11 10.25 -13.07
CA SER A 88 -0.02 8.99 -13.79
C SER A 88 1.18 8.98 -14.75
N GLY A 89 1.94 7.89 -14.74
CA GLY A 89 3.01 7.60 -15.71
C GLY A 89 2.61 6.49 -16.70
N ASP A 90 3.26 6.45 -17.86
CA ASP A 90 2.90 5.53 -18.95
C ASP A 90 3.21 4.04 -18.65
N GLY A 91 4.15 3.76 -17.74
CA GLY A 91 4.52 2.40 -17.33
C GLY A 91 4.02 2.01 -15.95
N GLU A 92 3.01 2.70 -15.42
CA GLU A 92 2.39 2.34 -14.16
C GLU A 92 1.56 1.06 -14.28
N GLU A 93 1.84 0.09 -13.41
CA GLU A 93 0.99 -1.06 -13.18
C GLU A 93 -0.02 -0.80 -12.06
N PRO A 94 -1.18 -1.48 -12.05
CA PRO A 94 -2.15 -1.35 -10.97
C PRO A 94 -1.53 -1.63 -9.60
N SER A 95 -1.90 -0.80 -8.62
CA SER A 95 -1.56 -1.03 -7.22
C SER A 95 -2.24 -2.30 -6.71
N VAL A 96 -1.59 -3.05 -5.82
CA VAL A 96 -2.11 -4.34 -5.34
C VAL A 96 -2.09 -4.41 -3.81
N ILE A 97 -3.22 -4.83 -3.25
CA ILE A 97 -3.36 -5.16 -1.83
C ILE A 97 -3.86 -6.60 -1.73
N ALA A 98 -3.02 -7.53 -1.26
CA ALA A 98 -3.37 -8.96 -1.23
C ALA A 98 -2.69 -9.72 -0.08
N GLY A 99 -3.46 -10.59 0.58
CA GLY A 99 -2.90 -11.57 1.50
C GLY A 99 -2.32 -12.78 0.78
N TYR A 100 -1.72 -13.68 1.56
CA TYR A 100 -1.16 -14.93 1.02
C TYR A 100 -2.11 -16.12 1.18
N SER A 101 -2.90 -16.12 2.25
CA SER A 101 -3.91 -17.15 2.57
C SER A 101 -4.84 -16.62 3.67
N GLU A 102 -5.94 -17.31 3.96
CA GLU A 102 -6.82 -16.99 5.10
C GLU A 102 -6.07 -16.86 6.44
N LYS A 103 -4.96 -17.60 6.60
CA LYS A 103 -4.12 -17.53 7.82
C LYS A 103 -3.15 -16.36 7.84
N PHE A 104 -2.85 -15.78 6.68
CA PHE A 104 -1.88 -14.71 6.50
C PHE A 104 -2.48 -13.57 5.65
N PRO A 105 -3.49 -12.87 6.20
CA PRO A 105 -4.26 -11.88 5.46
C PRO A 105 -3.58 -10.51 5.40
N VAL A 106 -4.13 -9.65 4.54
CA VAL A 106 -3.99 -8.19 4.66
C VAL A 106 -5.33 -7.62 5.11
N ARG A 107 -5.36 -6.77 6.14
CA ARG A 107 -6.64 -6.25 6.65
C ARG A 107 -6.57 -4.83 7.21
N ASP A 108 -7.73 -4.18 7.23
CA ASP A 108 -7.93 -2.83 7.75
C ASP A 108 -6.97 -1.84 7.09
N ILE A 109 -7.17 -1.63 5.79
CA ILE A 109 -6.42 -0.68 4.98
C ILE A 109 -7.34 0.48 4.66
N VAL A 110 -7.01 1.64 5.23
CA VAL A 110 -7.78 2.86 5.07
C VAL A 110 -7.06 3.80 4.13
N ILE A 111 -7.76 4.23 3.09
CA ILE A 111 -7.28 5.24 2.15
C ILE A 111 -8.13 6.50 2.30
N ARG A 112 -7.47 7.65 2.47
CA ARG A 112 -8.13 8.94 2.68
C ARG A 112 -7.42 10.01 1.87
N ASP A 113 -8.20 10.87 1.21
CA ASP A 113 -7.65 12.01 0.47
C ASP A 113 -6.55 11.57 -0.51
N PHE A 114 -6.85 10.54 -1.30
CA PHE A 114 -5.98 10.04 -2.36
C PHE A 114 -6.35 10.72 -3.68
N TYR A 115 -5.36 11.26 -4.38
CA TYR A 115 -5.56 12.02 -5.61
C TYR A 115 -4.79 11.38 -6.76
N ARG A 116 -5.45 11.24 -7.91
CA ARG A 116 -4.81 10.92 -9.19
C ARG A 116 -5.03 12.05 -10.17
N ASP A 117 -3.96 12.55 -10.77
CA ASP A 117 -4.00 13.58 -11.81
C ASP A 117 -4.82 14.82 -11.39
N GLY A 118 -4.64 15.23 -10.14
CA GLY A 118 -5.34 16.37 -9.53
C GLY A 118 -6.80 16.11 -9.15
N ARG A 119 -7.32 14.89 -9.33
CA ARG A 119 -8.70 14.51 -8.98
C ARG A 119 -8.69 13.58 -7.77
N LYS A 120 -9.57 13.85 -6.81
CA LYS A 120 -9.75 12.98 -5.65
C LYS A 120 -10.42 11.68 -6.09
N ALA A 121 -9.86 10.55 -5.70
CA ALA A 121 -10.47 9.24 -5.91
C ALA A 121 -11.57 9.00 -4.87
N GLU A 122 -12.75 8.63 -5.33
CA GLU A 122 -13.91 8.27 -4.50
C GLU A 122 -14.10 6.74 -4.43
N SER A 123 -13.37 5.97 -5.24
CA SER A 123 -13.34 4.50 -5.22
C SER A 123 -11.92 3.95 -5.34
N LEU A 124 -11.71 2.69 -4.93
CA LEU A 124 -10.41 2.02 -5.08
C LEU A 124 -10.02 1.89 -6.57
N GLU A 125 -10.99 1.72 -7.46
CA GLU A 125 -10.79 1.69 -8.90
C GLU A 125 -10.25 3.04 -9.41
N GLU A 126 -10.87 4.15 -9.00
CA GLU A 126 -10.38 5.50 -9.33
C GLU A 126 -9.00 5.80 -8.74
N ALA A 127 -8.64 5.17 -7.61
CA ALA A 127 -7.30 5.24 -7.04
C ALA A 127 -6.28 4.33 -7.76
N GLY A 128 -6.71 3.49 -8.71
CA GLY A 128 -5.84 2.54 -9.40
C GLY A 128 -5.43 1.35 -8.54
N ILE A 129 -6.28 0.93 -7.59
CA ILE A 129 -5.99 -0.06 -6.56
C ILE A 129 -6.86 -1.30 -6.75
N VAL A 130 -6.19 -2.44 -6.90
CA VAL A 130 -6.81 -3.76 -6.98
C VAL A 130 -6.69 -4.45 -5.62
N VAL A 131 -7.83 -4.90 -5.09
CA VAL A 131 -7.90 -5.74 -3.90
C VAL A 131 -7.87 -7.20 -4.35
N GLY A 132 -6.81 -7.91 -3.98
CA GLY A 132 -6.58 -9.31 -4.30
C GLY A 132 -7.12 -10.27 -3.25
N GLU A 133 -6.74 -11.53 -3.37
CA GLU A 133 -7.18 -12.59 -2.45
C GLU A 133 -6.73 -12.32 -1.00
N PHE A 134 -7.54 -12.79 -0.04
CA PHE A 134 -7.24 -12.71 1.40
C PHE A 134 -6.95 -11.29 1.93
N ALA A 135 -7.41 -10.27 1.20
CA ALA A 135 -7.46 -8.90 1.64
C ALA A 135 -8.88 -8.56 2.12
N GLU A 136 -8.99 -8.01 3.33
CA GLU A 136 -10.26 -7.74 4.01
C GLU A 136 -10.29 -6.29 4.51
N ASP A 137 -11.47 -5.68 4.59
CA ASP A 137 -11.64 -4.32 5.12
C ASP A 137 -10.71 -3.27 4.48
N VAL A 138 -10.57 -3.33 3.14
CA VAL A 138 -9.84 -2.34 2.35
C VAL A 138 -10.84 -1.32 1.80
N GLY A 139 -10.63 -0.03 2.06
CA GLY A 139 -11.57 0.96 1.55
C GLY A 139 -11.12 2.41 1.64
N ILE A 140 -11.70 3.21 0.75
CA ILE A 140 -11.62 4.67 0.82
C ILE A 140 -12.60 5.15 1.89
N LYS A 141 -12.12 5.98 2.82
CA LYS A 141 -12.94 6.69 3.80
C LYS A 141 -12.83 8.18 3.55
N GLN A 142 -13.97 8.85 3.44
CA GLN A 142 -13.98 10.31 3.41
C GLN A 142 -13.48 10.84 4.75
N ALA A 143 -12.77 11.98 4.71
CA ALA A 143 -12.47 12.73 5.92
C ALA A 143 -13.79 13.00 6.66
N ILE A 144 -13.84 12.68 7.96
CA ILE A 144 -14.97 13.08 8.78
C ILE A 144 -15.00 14.61 8.72
N PRO A 145 -16.10 15.26 8.30
CA PRO A 145 -16.20 16.71 8.34
C PRO A 145 -15.89 17.17 9.77
N GLU A 146 -14.93 18.07 9.92
CA GLU A 146 -14.62 18.64 11.23
C GLU A 146 -15.93 19.17 11.85
N GLY A 147 -16.33 18.64 13.01
CA GLY A 147 -17.49 19.15 13.76
C GLY A 147 -18.62 18.17 14.07
N ARG A 148 -18.42 16.85 14.02
CA ARG A 148 -19.33 15.90 14.69
C ARG A 148 -18.57 14.98 15.64
N SER A 149 -18.44 15.45 16.87
CA SER A 149 -18.19 14.65 18.08
C SER A 149 -19.48 14.01 18.58
#